data_AF-A0A8J2TCM6-F1
#
_entry.id   AF-A0A8J2TCM6-F1
#
_cell.length_a   1.000
_cell.length_b   1.000
_cell.length_c   1.000
_cell.angle_alpha   90.00
_cell.angle_beta   90.00
_cell.angle_gamma   90.00
#
_symmetry.space_group_name_H-M   'P 1'
#
loop_
_entity.id
_entity.type
_entity.pdbx_description
1 polymer ?
#
loop_
_entity_poly.entity_id
_entity_poly.type
_entity_poly.pdbx_seq_one_letter_code
_entity_poly.pdbx_strand_id
1 'polypeptide(L)'
;MATLDDIILKEGNPFDPITFTTGNFWTDNQPTSSLVESIHQEAINQVTETLVEMKKDHATRSIILEGDRGSGRSYLLGRLKKKLNSEAFFAYIEPWPSNDYMWRHTLRYVVNSLIYTPKGQQESQLLLWLKSLPVFYDQGLIKLLLGERKAFINQLTTQYPHLDQAQQFFSILYELTQPDKSFLAYQWLRGDDLSEEDLENLGVHRAIDDEVIARLILGNFGKITDATIPIVLCFDQVELGPQLSNGSRDISGFFKINTTFHNNQFKNFLVIISIERNNWNRY
;
A
#
# COMPACT_ATOMS: atom_id res chain seq x y z
N MET A 1 -39.41 -7.61 28.54
CA MET A 1 -38.55 -8.40 27.64
C MET A 1 -38.44 -7.63 26.35
N ALA A 2 -37.23 -7.32 25.88
CA ALA A 2 -37.05 -6.74 24.55
C ALA A 2 -37.55 -7.76 23.51
N THR A 3 -38.35 -7.31 22.55
CA THR A 3 -38.80 -8.17 21.45
C THR A 3 -37.63 -8.45 20.51
N LEU A 4 -37.73 -9.49 19.67
CA LEU A 4 -36.69 -9.81 18.68
C LEU A 4 -36.41 -8.60 17.76
N ASP A 5 -37.46 -7.85 17.40
CA ASP A 5 -37.36 -6.64 16.60
C ASP A 5 -36.62 -5.51 17.36
N ASP A 6 -36.84 -5.37 18.68
CA ASP A 6 -36.10 -4.41 19.51
C ASP A 6 -34.61 -4.75 19.67
N ILE A 7 -34.24 -6.03 19.50
CA ILE A 7 -32.85 -6.50 19.55
C ILE A 7 -32.18 -6.30 18.18
N ILE A 8 -32.87 -6.63 17.09
CA ILE A 8 -32.38 -6.44 15.72
C ILE A 8 -32.17 -4.94 15.40
N LEU A 9 -33.03 -4.05 15.90
CA LEU A 9 -32.87 -2.59 15.73
C LEU A 9 -31.77 -1.97 16.59
N LYS A 10 -31.23 -2.70 17.58
CA LYS A 10 -30.12 -2.22 18.44
C LYS A 10 -28.75 -2.47 17.84
N GLU A 11 -28.59 -3.50 17.01
CA GLU A 11 -27.35 -3.76 16.30
C GLU A 11 -27.35 -2.99 14.98
N GLY A 12 -26.41 -2.05 14.83
CA GLY A 12 -26.31 -1.25 13.60
C GLY A 12 -26.01 -2.15 12.40
N ASN A 13 -26.82 -2.03 11.34
CA ASN A 13 -26.61 -2.77 10.09
C ASN A 13 -25.22 -2.40 9.51
N PRO A 14 -24.30 -3.36 9.38
CA PRO A 14 -22.93 -3.12 8.91
C PRO A 14 -22.85 -2.73 7.42
N PHE A 15 -23.98 -2.73 6.70
CA PHE A 15 -24.09 -2.32 5.30
C PHE A 15 -25.12 -1.21 5.09
N ASP A 16 -25.55 -0.52 6.15
CA ASP A 16 -26.47 0.61 6.02
C ASP A 16 -25.78 1.76 5.28
N PRO A 17 -26.22 2.16 4.08
CA PRO A 17 -25.56 3.19 3.27
C PRO A 17 -25.51 4.58 3.92
N ILE A 18 -26.28 4.82 4.99
CA ILE A 18 -26.25 6.08 5.76
C ILE A 18 -25.11 6.07 6.79
N THR A 19 -24.78 4.91 7.36
CA THR A 19 -23.73 4.77 8.40
C THR A 19 -22.45 4.10 7.89
N PHE A 20 -22.54 3.42 6.75
CA PHE A 20 -21.48 2.66 6.11
C PHE A 20 -21.06 3.38 4.82
N THR A 21 -20.02 4.20 4.91
CA THR A 21 -19.31 4.67 3.72
C THR A 21 -18.40 3.55 3.22
N THR A 22 -18.71 2.99 2.05
CA THR A 22 -17.80 2.12 1.31
C THR A 22 -16.68 2.98 0.73
N GLY A 23 -15.42 2.69 1.06
CA GLY A 23 -14.30 3.38 0.46
C GLY A 23 -12.94 2.95 1.03
N ASN A 24 -12.05 3.93 1.10
CA ASN A 24 -10.69 3.75 1.58
C ASN A 24 -10.68 3.39 3.07
N PHE A 25 -10.27 2.15 3.39
CA PHE A 25 -10.23 1.63 4.76
C PHE A 25 -9.26 2.36 5.72
N TRP A 26 -8.48 3.32 5.22
CA TRP A 26 -7.69 4.22 6.05
C TRP A 26 -8.47 5.44 6.54
N THR A 27 -9.38 5.96 5.73
CA THR A 27 -10.20 7.14 6.06
C THR A 27 -11.55 6.76 6.62
N ASP A 28 -12.04 5.56 6.32
CA ASP A 28 -13.32 5.07 6.79
C ASP A 28 -13.25 4.72 8.28
N ASN A 29 -13.84 5.56 9.12
CA ASN A 29 -14.00 5.30 10.55
C ASN A 29 -15.17 4.34 10.80
N GLN A 30 -14.99 3.06 10.43
CA GLN A 30 -15.97 2.04 10.74
C GLN A 30 -15.95 1.72 12.24
N PRO A 31 -17.07 1.90 12.97
CA PRO A 31 -17.12 1.58 14.38
C PRO A 31 -16.90 0.07 14.57
N THR A 32 -16.15 -0.29 15.62
CA THR A 32 -15.80 -1.71 15.87
C THR A 32 -17.03 -2.58 16.12
N SER A 33 -18.15 -1.98 16.53
CA SER A 33 -19.46 -2.63 16.69
C SER A 33 -20.10 -3.09 15.38
N SER A 34 -19.68 -2.58 14.22
CA SER A 34 -20.16 -3.00 12.90
C SER A 34 -19.33 -4.16 12.31
N LEU A 35 -18.39 -4.73 13.09
CA LEU A 35 -17.59 -5.86 12.64
C LEU A 35 -18.30 -7.18 12.93
N VAL A 36 -18.76 -7.86 11.88
CA VAL A 36 -19.38 -9.18 11.96
C VAL A 36 -18.34 -10.21 11.58
N GLU A 37 -17.85 -10.96 12.58
CA GLU A 37 -16.71 -11.84 12.36
C GLU A 37 -17.01 -12.96 11.37
N SER A 38 -18.23 -13.52 11.34
CA SER A 38 -18.58 -14.67 10.49
C SER A 38 -18.54 -14.41 8.97
N ILE A 39 -18.60 -13.15 8.53
CA ILE A 39 -18.67 -12.79 7.10
C ILE A 39 -17.30 -12.95 6.42
N HIS A 40 -17.27 -13.46 5.19
CA HIS A 40 -16.06 -13.62 4.34
C HIS A 40 -14.89 -14.43 4.96
N GLN A 41 -15.17 -15.32 5.92
CA GLN A 41 -14.11 -16.09 6.61
C GLN A 41 -13.24 -16.91 5.66
N GLU A 42 -13.82 -17.53 4.64
CA GLU A 42 -13.07 -18.29 3.63
C GLU A 42 -12.06 -17.40 2.89
N ALA A 43 -12.48 -16.23 2.40
CA ALA A 43 -11.59 -15.30 1.71
C ALA A 43 -10.48 -14.78 2.65
N ILE A 44 -10.80 -14.50 3.91
CA ILE A 44 -9.81 -14.09 4.91
C ILE A 44 -8.77 -15.19 5.13
N ASN A 45 -9.20 -16.45 5.23
CA ASN A 45 -8.29 -17.58 5.42
C ASN A 45 -7.36 -17.78 4.22
N GLN A 46 -7.90 -17.74 3.00
CA GLN A 46 -7.08 -17.84 1.77
C GLN A 46 -6.03 -16.73 1.66
N VAL A 47 -6.40 -15.47 1.96
CA VAL A 47 -5.45 -14.35 1.98
C VAL A 47 -4.39 -14.54 3.05
N THR A 48 -4.78 -15.03 4.24
CA THR A 48 -3.84 -15.30 5.34
C THR A 48 -2.85 -16.40 4.98
N GLU A 49 -3.31 -17.51 4.40
CA GLU A 49 -2.47 -18.62 3.95
C GLU A 49 -1.49 -18.16 2.86
N THR A 50 -1.98 -17.40 1.88
CA THR A 50 -1.14 -16.82 0.82
C THR A 50 -0.04 -15.93 1.42
N LEU A 51 -0.37 -15.11 2.41
CA LEU A 51 0.60 -14.26 3.09
C LEU A 51 1.65 -15.09 3.86
N VAL A 52 1.25 -16.20 4.49
CA VAL A 52 2.17 -17.12 5.17
C VAL A 52 3.14 -17.77 4.19
N GLU A 53 2.69 -18.14 3.00
CA GLU A 53 3.58 -18.66 1.95
C GLU A 53 4.55 -17.60 1.45
N MET A 54 4.06 -16.38 1.19
CA MET A 54 4.89 -15.26 0.77
C MET A 54 5.97 -14.90 1.77
N LYS A 55 5.70 -15.01 3.08
CA LYS A 55 6.72 -14.77 4.10
C LYS A 55 7.87 -15.78 4.05
N LYS A 56 7.70 -16.93 3.40
CA LYS A 56 8.74 -17.97 3.26
C LYS A 56 9.59 -17.80 2.01
N ASP A 57 8.99 -17.44 0.88
CA ASP A 57 9.69 -17.37 -0.41
C ASP A 57 9.84 -15.95 -0.97
N HIS A 58 9.21 -14.96 -0.33
CA HIS A 58 9.13 -13.56 -0.74
C HIS A 58 8.60 -13.36 -2.17
N ALA A 59 7.96 -14.36 -2.77
CA ALA A 59 7.43 -14.28 -4.12
C ALA A 59 6.14 -13.44 -4.14
N THR A 60 6.08 -12.47 -5.04
CA THR A 60 4.88 -11.67 -5.27
C THR A 60 3.74 -12.56 -5.74
N ARG A 61 2.54 -12.35 -5.18
CA ARG A 61 1.33 -13.10 -5.51
C ARG A 61 0.17 -12.14 -5.75
N SER A 62 -0.82 -12.57 -6.53
CA SER A 62 -2.05 -11.81 -6.75
C SER A 62 -3.27 -12.64 -6.42
N ILE A 63 -4.28 -12.01 -5.81
CA ILE A 63 -5.58 -12.60 -5.49
C ILE A 63 -6.67 -11.74 -6.13
N ILE A 64 -7.61 -12.37 -6.82
CA ILE A 64 -8.80 -11.69 -7.34
C ILE A 64 -9.94 -11.89 -6.34
N LEU A 65 -10.48 -10.77 -5.85
CA LEU A 65 -11.70 -10.72 -5.05
C LEU A 65 -12.86 -10.34 -5.97
N GLU A 66 -13.47 -11.38 -6.54
CA GLU A 66 -14.67 -11.24 -7.36
C GLU A 66 -15.93 -11.24 -6.50
N GLY A 67 -16.85 -10.31 -6.76
CA GLY A 67 -18.16 -10.31 -6.10
C GLY A 67 -19.15 -9.37 -6.76
N ASP A 68 -20.44 -9.58 -6.49
CA ASP A 68 -21.50 -8.70 -6.99
C ASP A 68 -21.39 -7.30 -6.36
N ARG A 69 -21.99 -6.29 -6.99
CA ARG A 69 -22.04 -4.94 -6.41
C ARG A 69 -22.75 -4.99 -5.05
N GLY A 70 -22.15 -4.37 -4.03
CA GLY A 70 -22.69 -4.38 -2.66
C GLY A 70 -22.40 -5.66 -1.87
N SER A 71 -21.65 -6.62 -2.40
CA SER A 71 -21.28 -7.87 -1.70
C SER A 71 -20.32 -7.69 -0.51
N GLY A 72 -19.89 -6.47 -0.20
CA GLY A 72 -18.97 -6.21 0.92
C GLY A 72 -17.48 -6.35 0.59
N ARG A 73 -17.05 -6.23 -0.68
CA ARG A 73 -15.61 -6.30 -1.05
C ARG A 73 -14.75 -5.27 -0.29
N SER A 74 -15.14 -4.00 -0.27
CA SER A 74 -14.41 -2.97 0.51
C SER A 74 -14.46 -3.23 2.01
N TYR A 75 -15.55 -3.81 2.52
CA TYR A 75 -15.66 -4.28 3.91
C TYR A 75 -14.64 -5.38 4.21
N LEU A 76 -14.51 -6.38 3.32
CA LEU A 76 -13.50 -7.43 3.42
C LEU A 76 -12.08 -6.84 3.44
N LEU A 77 -11.76 -5.87 2.59
CA LEU A 77 -10.45 -5.21 2.59
C LEU A 77 -10.15 -4.54 3.94
N GLY A 78 -11.11 -3.81 4.51
CA GLY A 78 -10.97 -3.22 5.84
C GLY A 78 -10.76 -4.27 6.95
N ARG A 79 -11.46 -5.41 6.86
CA ARG A 79 -11.27 -6.53 7.79
C ARG A 79 -9.91 -7.20 7.65
N LEU A 80 -9.44 -7.43 6.43
CA LEU A 80 -8.11 -7.98 6.15
C LEU A 80 -7.04 -7.08 6.76
N LYS A 81 -7.11 -5.78 6.49
CA LYS A 81 -6.19 -4.80 7.10
C LYS A 81 -6.25 -4.86 8.61
N LYS A 82 -7.43 -4.86 9.23
CA LYS A 82 -7.55 -4.91 10.70
C LYS A 82 -6.95 -6.19 11.30
N LYS A 83 -7.14 -7.33 10.65
CA LYS A 83 -6.67 -8.65 11.13
C LYS A 83 -5.16 -8.83 10.92
N LEU A 84 -4.63 -8.34 9.81
CA LEU A 84 -3.28 -8.68 9.33
C LEU A 84 -2.30 -7.50 9.38
N ASN A 85 -2.66 -6.34 9.93
CA ASN A 85 -1.77 -5.16 9.95
C ASN A 85 -0.47 -5.36 10.76
N SER A 86 -0.44 -6.32 11.69
CA SER A 86 0.77 -6.71 12.41
C SER A 86 1.68 -7.63 11.58
N GLU A 87 1.15 -8.16 10.47
CA GLU A 87 1.75 -9.20 9.66
C GLU A 87 2.15 -8.71 8.26
N ALA A 88 1.59 -7.59 7.81
CA ALA A 88 1.90 -6.93 6.56
C ALA A 88 1.48 -5.45 6.62
N PHE A 89 2.09 -4.63 5.76
CA PHE A 89 1.67 -3.25 5.56
C PHE A 89 0.60 -3.18 4.48
N PHE A 90 -0.46 -2.41 4.72
CA PHE A 90 -1.58 -2.32 3.79
C PHE A 90 -1.56 -1.01 3.01
N ALA A 91 -1.74 -1.09 1.70
CA ALA A 91 -1.95 0.04 0.81
C ALA A 91 -3.31 -0.07 0.13
N TYR A 92 -4.15 0.95 0.28
CA TYR A 92 -5.40 1.06 -0.46
C TYR A 92 -5.16 1.90 -1.71
N ILE A 93 -5.54 1.38 -2.87
CA ILE A 93 -5.35 2.03 -4.16
C ILE A 93 -6.72 2.27 -4.77
N GLU A 94 -7.06 3.55 -4.93
CA GLU A 94 -8.31 3.98 -5.55
C GLU A 94 -8.31 3.72 -7.06
N PRO A 95 -9.51 3.69 -7.70
CA PRO A 95 -9.62 3.71 -9.14
C PRO A 95 -8.77 4.80 -9.78
N TRP A 96 -8.11 4.46 -10.90
CA TRP A 96 -7.19 5.38 -11.57
C TRP A 96 -7.87 6.07 -12.76
N PRO A 97 -7.60 7.37 -13.00
CA PRO A 97 -8.28 8.12 -14.06
C PRO A 97 -7.66 7.97 -15.47
N SER A 98 -6.38 7.61 -15.60
CA SER A 98 -5.73 7.31 -16.89
C SER A 98 -4.65 6.24 -16.76
N ASN A 99 -4.45 5.49 -17.85
CA ASN A 99 -3.37 4.52 -17.98
C ASN A 99 -1.98 5.17 -18.19
N ASP A 100 -1.92 6.49 -18.46
CA ASP A 100 -0.66 7.20 -18.73
C ASP A 100 0.18 7.49 -17.47
N TYR A 101 -0.42 7.41 -16.28
CA TYR A 101 0.24 7.75 -15.01
C TYR A 101 -0.04 6.72 -13.90
N MET A 102 -0.21 5.46 -14.27
CA MET A 102 -0.70 4.43 -13.37
C MET A 102 0.33 4.02 -12.30
N TRP A 103 1.63 4.04 -12.60
CA TRP A 103 2.70 3.81 -11.62
C TRP A 103 2.83 4.98 -10.65
N ARG A 104 2.76 6.22 -11.12
CA ARG A 104 2.73 7.41 -10.25
C ARG A 104 1.50 7.40 -9.34
N HIS A 105 0.33 7.04 -9.87
CA HIS A 105 -0.90 6.84 -9.08
C HIS A 105 -0.69 5.76 -8.02
N THR A 106 -0.19 4.58 -8.41
CA THR A 106 0.06 3.47 -7.49
C THR A 106 1.03 3.86 -6.39
N LEU A 107 2.18 4.47 -6.73
CA LEU A 107 3.18 4.92 -5.76
C LEU A 107 2.57 5.94 -4.79
N ARG A 108 1.84 6.93 -5.30
CA ARG A 108 1.16 7.95 -4.48
C ARG A 108 0.23 7.32 -3.45
N TYR A 109 -0.61 6.36 -3.85
CA TYR A 109 -1.53 5.68 -2.94
C TYR A 109 -0.83 4.74 -1.95
N VAL A 110 0.26 4.07 -2.37
CA VAL A 110 1.11 3.29 -1.48
C VAL A 110 1.71 4.20 -0.40
N VAL A 111 2.33 5.31 -0.77
CA VAL A 111 2.96 6.24 0.18
C VAL A 111 1.93 6.90 1.09
N ASN A 112 0.79 7.32 0.54
CA ASN A 112 -0.35 7.83 1.32
C ASN A 112 -0.85 6.81 2.34
N SER A 113 -0.83 5.51 1.99
CA SER A 113 -1.24 4.46 2.93
C SER A 113 -0.17 4.19 3.98
N LEU A 114 1.10 4.17 3.59
CA LEU A 114 2.21 3.88 4.49
C LEU A 114 2.45 4.98 5.53
N ILE A 115 2.01 6.23 5.29
CA ILE A 115 2.12 7.28 6.31
C ILE A 115 1.10 7.15 7.45
N TYR A 116 0.03 6.35 7.28
CA TYR A 116 -0.91 6.11 8.37
C TYR A 116 -0.26 5.32 9.52
N THR A 117 -0.63 5.70 10.75
CA THR A 117 -0.24 4.99 11.98
C THR A 117 -1.21 3.83 12.23
N PRO A 118 -0.75 2.57 12.24
CA PRO A 118 -1.55 1.43 12.64
C PRO A 118 -2.16 1.59 14.04
N LYS A 119 -3.36 1.03 14.26
CA LYS A 119 -3.98 1.03 15.58
C LYS A 119 -3.07 0.34 16.60
N GLY A 120 -2.76 1.04 17.71
CA GLY A 120 -1.89 0.54 18.77
C GLY A 120 -0.40 0.79 18.55
N GLN A 121 0.00 1.39 17.42
CA GLN A 121 1.36 1.84 17.16
C GLN A 121 1.51 3.34 17.41
N GLN A 122 2.74 3.80 17.64
CA GLN A 122 3.07 5.23 17.76
C GLN A 122 3.59 5.83 16.46
N GLU A 123 4.01 4.99 15.52
CA GLU A 123 4.70 5.40 14.30
C GLU A 123 3.93 4.93 13.05
N SER A 124 4.16 5.62 11.94
CA SER A 124 3.58 5.26 10.65
C SER A 124 4.08 3.90 10.17
N GLN A 125 3.30 3.24 9.32
CA GLN A 125 3.73 2.00 8.66
C GLN A 125 5.07 2.18 7.94
N LEU A 126 5.31 3.34 7.34
CA LEU A 126 6.56 3.67 6.65
C LEU A 126 7.76 3.69 7.59
N LEU A 127 7.62 4.28 8.77
CA LEU A 127 8.68 4.31 9.78
C LEU A 127 8.89 2.93 10.42
N LEU A 128 7.80 2.18 10.66
CA LEU A 128 7.88 0.79 11.12
C LEU A 128 8.57 -0.11 10.09
N TRP A 129 8.22 0.05 8.81
CA TRP A 129 8.87 -0.63 7.69
C TRP A 129 10.35 -0.29 7.65
N LEU A 130 10.70 1.00 7.73
CA LEU A 130 12.09 1.44 7.76
C LEU A 130 12.83 0.79 8.93
N LYS A 131 12.30 0.85 10.15
CA LYS A 131 12.93 0.26 11.34
C LYS A 131 13.01 -1.27 11.32
N SER A 132 12.20 -1.94 10.51
CA SER A 132 12.28 -3.40 10.35
C SER A 132 13.49 -3.84 9.51
N LEU A 133 14.12 -2.93 8.77
CA LEU A 133 15.29 -3.26 7.96
C LEU A 133 16.45 -3.81 8.81
N PRO A 134 17.12 -4.91 8.40
CA PRO A 134 18.20 -5.55 9.14
C PRO A 134 19.35 -4.65 9.55
N VAL A 135 19.57 -3.60 8.73
CA VAL A 135 20.50 -2.51 9.01
C VAL A 135 20.25 -1.93 10.42
N PHE A 136 19.00 -1.79 10.86
CA PHE A 136 18.68 -1.19 12.16
C PHE A 136 18.76 -2.16 13.35
N TYR A 137 19.08 -3.43 13.13
CA TYR A 137 19.39 -4.36 14.23
C TYR A 137 20.80 -4.14 14.79
N ASP A 138 21.68 -3.43 14.07
CA ASP A 138 23.00 -3.05 14.57
C ASP A 138 22.95 -1.67 15.27
N GLN A 139 23.41 -1.61 16.52
CA GLN A 139 23.40 -0.40 17.36
C GLN A 139 24.24 0.74 16.76
N GLY A 140 25.21 0.44 15.88
CA GLY A 140 26.00 1.45 15.18
C GLY A 140 25.19 2.29 14.18
N LEU A 141 24.13 1.72 13.62
CA LEU A 141 23.34 2.34 12.56
C LEU A 141 22.20 3.24 13.08
N ILE A 142 21.71 2.97 14.28
CA ILE A 142 20.81 3.89 15.00
C ILE A 142 21.53 5.21 15.28
N LYS A 143 22.83 5.19 15.58
CA LYS A 143 23.65 6.41 15.68
C LYS A 143 23.83 7.11 14.34
N LEU A 144 23.87 6.34 13.25
CA LEU A 144 24.07 6.84 11.90
C LEU A 144 22.81 7.56 11.35
N LEU A 145 21.61 7.08 11.71
CA LEU A 145 20.33 7.79 11.53
C LEU A 145 20.30 9.15 12.26
N LEU A 146 21.06 9.27 13.35
CA LEU A 146 21.05 10.45 14.21
C LEU A 146 22.13 11.48 13.87
N GLY A 147 22.95 11.29 12.82
CA GLY A 147 23.99 12.29 12.56
C GLY A 147 24.77 12.25 11.24
N GLU A 148 24.84 11.13 10.51
CA GLU A 148 25.70 11.04 9.32
C GLU A 148 24.96 10.53 8.08
N ARG A 149 24.15 11.41 7.47
CA ARG A 149 23.43 11.17 6.20
C ARG A 149 24.27 10.46 5.13
N LYS A 150 25.51 10.93 4.91
CA LYS A 150 26.39 10.36 3.86
C LYS A 150 26.79 8.93 4.18
N ALA A 151 27.11 8.63 5.43
CA ALA A 151 27.44 7.28 5.85
C ALA A 151 26.21 6.36 5.70
N PHE A 152 25.01 6.87 6.04
CA PHE A 152 23.75 6.13 5.93
C PHE A 152 23.47 5.69 4.49
N ILE A 153 23.52 6.65 3.58
CA ILE A 153 23.27 6.40 2.16
C ILE A 153 24.32 5.44 1.60
N ASN A 154 25.61 5.63 1.92
CA ASN A 154 26.69 4.78 1.42
C ASN A 154 26.56 3.34 1.90
N GLN A 155 26.24 3.14 3.18
CA GLN A 155 26.12 1.81 3.75
C GLN A 155 24.94 1.05 3.14
N LEU A 156 23.77 1.69 3.05
CA LEU A 156 22.58 1.08 2.46
C LEU A 156 22.72 0.82 0.96
N THR A 157 23.34 1.74 0.22
CA THR A 157 23.61 1.54 -1.21
C THR A 157 24.57 0.37 -1.42
N THR A 158 25.53 0.17 -0.51
CA THR A 158 26.46 -0.97 -0.53
C THR A 158 25.76 -2.29 -0.21
N GLN A 159 24.85 -2.28 0.76
CA GLN A 159 24.10 -3.47 1.17
C GLN A 159 23.05 -3.88 0.12
N TYR A 160 22.44 -2.91 -0.57
CA TYR A 160 21.40 -3.12 -1.57
C TYR A 160 21.80 -2.54 -2.95
N PRO A 161 22.85 -3.09 -3.60
CA PRO A 161 23.41 -2.53 -4.84
C PRO A 161 22.49 -2.70 -6.06
N HIS A 162 21.44 -3.52 -5.95
CA HIS A 162 20.48 -3.84 -7.01
C HIS A 162 19.24 -2.93 -7.00
N LEU A 163 19.18 -1.95 -6.09
CA LEU A 163 18.10 -0.98 -6.06
C LEU A 163 18.30 0.10 -7.11
N ASP A 164 17.18 0.50 -7.70
CA ASP A 164 17.15 1.55 -8.70
C ASP A 164 17.07 2.92 -8.01
N GLN A 165 17.77 3.93 -8.52
CA GLN A 165 17.81 5.26 -7.89
C GLN A 165 18.18 5.21 -6.39
N ALA A 166 18.99 4.22 -5.98
CA ALA A 166 19.28 3.91 -4.58
C ALA A 166 19.71 5.12 -3.74
N GLN A 167 20.58 5.98 -4.29
CA GLN A 167 21.06 7.18 -3.61
C GLN A 167 19.92 8.16 -3.26
N GLN A 168 19.00 8.41 -4.20
CA GLN A 168 17.84 9.28 -3.98
C GLN A 168 16.86 8.62 -3.01
N PHE A 169 16.59 7.32 -3.22
CA PHE A 169 15.69 6.57 -2.35
C PHE A 169 16.16 6.57 -0.89
N PHE A 170 17.42 6.22 -0.62
CA PHE A 170 17.98 6.21 0.73
C PHE A 170 18.17 7.61 1.31
N SER A 171 18.43 8.63 0.48
CA SER A 171 18.38 10.01 0.94
C SER A 171 17.02 10.32 1.55
N ILE A 172 15.95 10.00 0.85
CA ILE A 172 14.60 10.31 1.30
C ILE A 172 14.21 9.48 2.53
N LEU A 173 14.62 8.20 2.60
CA LEU A 173 14.44 7.41 3.81
C LEU A 173 15.17 7.99 5.02
N TYR A 174 16.35 8.60 4.83
CA TYR A 174 17.03 9.33 5.89
C TYR A 174 16.23 10.56 6.32
N GLU A 175 15.83 11.41 5.36
CA GLU A 175 15.11 12.65 5.65
C GLU A 175 13.73 12.40 6.30
N LEU A 176 13.09 11.26 6.04
CA LEU A 176 11.86 10.83 6.74
C LEU A 176 12.05 10.64 8.26
N THR A 177 13.28 10.40 8.71
CA THR A 177 13.60 10.28 10.15
C THR A 177 13.95 11.60 10.81
N GLN A 178 14.11 12.67 10.02
CA GLN A 178 14.44 14.00 10.51
C GLN A 178 13.14 14.81 10.73
N PRO A 179 12.84 15.28 11.96
CA PRO A 179 11.56 15.93 12.26
C PRO A 179 11.24 17.18 11.42
N ASP A 180 12.27 17.91 10.99
CA ASP A 180 12.17 19.14 10.20
C ASP A 180 11.95 18.89 8.71
N LYS A 181 12.39 17.73 8.20
CA LYS A 181 12.33 17.40 6.77
C LYS A 181 11.35 16.27 6.43
N SER A 182 10.80 15.59 7.43
CA SER A 182 9.95 14.41 7.22
C SER A 182 8.75 14.70 6.31
N PHE A 183 8.13 15.87 6.45
CA PHE A 183 7.00 16.28 5.61
C PHE A 183 7.42 16.45 4.14
N LEU A 184 8.55 17.12 3.91
CA LEU A 184 9.07 17.36 2.56
C LEU A 184 9.53 16.05 1.90
N ALA A 185 10.18 15.18 2.67
CA ALA A 185 10.59 13.85 2.22
C ALA A 185 9.38 12.99 1.81
N TYR A 186 8.29 13.08 2.58
CA TYR A 186 7.02 12.44 2.23
C TYR A 186 6.43 12.99 0.92
N GLN A 187 6.42 14.32 0.71
CA GLN A 187 5.93 14.92 -0.53
C GLN A 187 6.71 14.42 -1.75
N TRP A 188 8.05 14.33 -1.65
CA TRP A 188 8.87 13.76 -2.71
C TRP A 188 8.51 12.30 -2.99
N LEU A 189 8.41 11.47 -1.94
CA LEU A 189 8.13 10.04 -2.08
C LEU A 189 6.75 9.77 -2.68
N ARG A 190 5.77 10.64 -2.35
CA ARG A 190 4.42 10.66 -2.92
C ARG A 190 4.40 11.06 -4.41
N GLY A 191 5.48 11.65 -4.90
CA GLY A 191 5.61 12.17 -6.25
C GLY A 191 4.85 13.49 -6.45
N ASP A 192 4.88 14.38 -5.44
CA ASP A 192 4.44 15.76 -5.62
C ASP A 192 5.50 16.58 -6.36
N ASP A 193 5.04 17.64 -7.02
CA ASP A 193 5.92 18.66 -7.56
C ASP A 193 6.56 19.44 -6.40
N LEU A 194 7.88 19.53 -6.43
CA LEU A 194 8.69 20.25 -5.44
C LEU A 194 9.50 21.33 -6.14
N SER A 195 9.78 22.42 -5.42
CA SER A 195 10.67 23.46 -5.92
C SER A 195 12.11 22.96 -6.04
N GLU A 196 12.94 23.63 -6.84
CA GLU A 196 14.38 23.31 -6.92
C GLU A 196 15.06 23.43 -5.54
N GLU A 197 14.68 24.46 -4.76
CA GLU A 197 15.16 24.66 -3.39
C GLU A 197 14.80 23.47 -2.48
N ASP A 198 13.58 22.97 -2.57
CA ASP A 198 13.14 21.80 -1.79
C ASP A 198 13.87 20.51 -2.18
N LEU A 199 14.11 20.32 -3.49
CA LEU A 199 14.88 19.18 -3.98
C LEU A 199 16.33 19.23 -3.49
N GLU A 200 16.96 20.40 -3.52
CA GLU A 200 18.29 20.63 -2.95
C GLU A 200 18.31 20.38 -1.44
N ASN A 201 17.29 20.83 -0.71
CA ASN A 201 17.14 20.62 0.74
C ASN A 201 17.03 19.14 1.12
N LEU A 202 16.39 18.34 0.28
CA LEU A 202 16.32 16.87 0.40
C LEU A 202 17.57 16.15 -0.15
N GLY A 203 18.45 16.88 -0.84
CA GLY A 203 19.64 16.35 -1.51
C GLY A 203 19.31 15.32 -2.59
N VAL A 204 18.21 15.54 -3.31
CA VAL A 204 17.78 14.81 -4.51
C VAL A 204 17.80 15.76 -5.72
N HIS A 205 17.88 15.24 -6.94
CA HIS A 205 18.16 16.06 -8.13
C HIS A 205 16.94 16.27 -9.04
N ARG A 206 15.86 15.53 -8.79
CA ARG A 206 14.61 15.60 -9.56
C ARG A 206 13.43 15.09 -8.73
N ALA A 207 12.23 15.55 -9.07
CA ALA A 207 10.98 14.98 -8.59
C ALA A 207 10.69 13.62 -9.28
N ILE A 208 9.66 12.92 -8.81
CA ILE A 208 9.16 11.69 -9.44
C ILE A 208 8.08 12.08 -10.46
N ASP A 209 8.51 12.58 -11.62
CA ASP A 209 7.66 13.13 -12.67
C ASP A 209 7.34 12.15 -13.81
N ASP A 210 7.98 10.98 -13.84
CA ASP A 210 7.84 9.97 -14.88
C ASP A 210 7.43 8.57 -14.34
N GLU A 211 6.69 7.82 -15.16
CA GLU A 211 6.18 6.47 -14.85
C GLU A 211 7.29 5.44 -14.59
N VAL A 212 8.40 5.53 -15.32
CA VAL A 212 9.54 4.65 -15.12
C VAL A 212 10.12 4.89 -13.74
N ILE A 213 10.37 6.15 -13.36
CA ILE A 213 10.94 6.47 -12.04
C ILE A 213 10.00 6.01 -10.93
N ALA A 214 8.69 6.29 -11.06
CA ALA A 214 7.70 5.87 -10.07
C ALA A 214 7.68 4.34 -9.88
N ARG A 215 7.72 3.59 -10.99
CA ARG A 215 7.83 2.13 -10.96
C ARG A 215 9.10 1.66 -10.26
N LEU A 216 10.25 2.29 -10.54
CA LEU A 216 11.53 1.92 -9.93
C LEU A 216 11.52 2.17 -8.41
N ILE A 217 11.03 3.34 -7.97
CA ILE A 217 10.90 3.68 -6.55
C ILE A 217 9.93 2.73 -5.85
N LEU A 218 8.77 2.45 -6.44
CA LEU A 218 7.81 1.47 -5.90
C LEU A 218 8.45 0.08 -5.77
N GLY A 219 9.20 -0.35 -6.79
CA GLY A 219 9.91 -1.62 -6.81
C GLY A 219 10.94 -1.73 -5.68
N ASN A 220 11.58 -0.64 -5.27
CA ASN A 220 12.57 -0.66 -4.19
C ASN A 220 11.98 -1.14 -2.85
N PHE A 221 10.73 -0.76 -2.53
CA PHE A 221 10.06 -1.23 -1.31
C PHE A 221 9.98 -2.76 -1.25
N GLY A 222 9.70 -3.38 -2.40
CA GLY A 222 9.65 -4.84 -2.55
C GLY A 222 10.94 -5.46 -3.08
N LYS A 223 12.07 -4.74 -3.10
CA LYS A 223 13.40 -5.37 -3.31
C LYS A 223 14.14 -5.53 -1.99
N ILE A 224 13.85 -4.65 -1.03
CA ILE A 224 14.37 -4.74 0.34
C ILE A 224 13.53 -5.77 1.15
N THR A 225 13.60 -7.04 0.73
CA THR A 225 12.63 -8.09 1.10
C THR A 225 13.12 -9.12 2.10
N ASP A 226 14.42 -9.39 2.15
CA ASP A 226 15.06 -10.25 3.16
C ASP A 226 15.04 -9.63 4.59
N ALA A 227 14.20 -8.61 4.76
CA ALA A 227 14.33 -7.54 5.72
C ALA A 227 12.98 -7.04 6.25
N THR A 228 11.86 -7.31 5.57
CA THR A 228 10.60 -6.61 5.81
C THR A 228 9.39 -7.52 5.71
N ILE A 229 8.34 -7.20 6.48
CA ILE A 229 7.03 -7.82 6.31
C ILE A 229 6.42 -7.40 4.95
N PRO A 230 5.58 -8.24 4.32
CA PRO A 230 5.01 -7.96 3.00
C PRO A 230 4.20 -6.66 2.93
N ILE A 231 4.07 -6.11 1.72
CA ILE A 231 3.15 -5.00 1.42
C ILE A 231 1.95 -5.55 0.64
N VAL A 232 0.75 -5.39 1.19
CA VAL A 232 -0.50 -5.77 0.55
C VAL A 232 -1.07 -4.57 -0.21
N LEU A 233 -1.12 -4.67 -1.53
CA LEU A 233 -1.69 -3.67 -2.43
C LEU A 233 -3.15 -4.03 -2.71
N CYS A 234 -4.08 -3.24 -2.17
CA CYS A 234 -5.51 -3.43 -2.34
C CYS A 234 -6.01 -2.49 -3.44
N PHE A 235 -6.05 -2.97 -4.68
CA PHE A 235 -6.70 -2.26 -5.78
C PHE A 235 -8.20 -2.46 -5.67
N ASP A 236 -8.93 -1.41 -5.23
CA ASP A 236 -10.38 -1.48 -5.10
C ASP A 236 -11.09 -0.93 -6.34
N GLN A 237 -12.23 -1.56 -6.66
CA GLN A 237 -13.12 -1.17 -7.74
C GLN A 237 -12.39 -0.98 -9.09
N VAL A 238 -11.55 -1.95 -9.47
CA VAL A 238 -10.73 -1.92 -10.70
C VAL A 238 -11.59 -1.72 -11.96
N GLU A 239 -12.85 -2.15 -11.91
CA GLU A 239 -13.86 -1.91 -12.95
C GLU A 239 -14.14 -0.42 -13.27
N LEU A 240 -13.79 0.50 -12.36
CA LEU A 240 -14.00 1.94 -12.52
C LEU A 240 -12.84 2.64 -13.25
N GLY A 241 -11.92 1.89 -13.85
CA GLY A 241 -10.81 2.44 -14.62
C GLY A 241 -11.21 3.35 -15.79
N PRO A 242 -10.22 3.84 -16.56
CA PRO A 242 -10.42 4.83 -17.62
C PRO A 242 -11.48 4.40 -18.62
N GLN A 243 -12.28 5.34 -19.10
CA GLN A 243 -13.30 5.07 -20.12
C GLN A 243 -12.70 5.23 -21.51
N LEU A 244 -12.92 4.22 -22.37
CA LEU A 244 -12.56 4.28 -23.79
C LEU A 244 -13.59 5.08 -24.58
N SER A 245 -13.21 5.50 -25.79
CA SER A 245 -14.08 6.26 -26.71
C SER A 245 -15.39 5.54 -27.06
N ASN A 246 -15.42 4.20 -26.98
CA ASN A 246 -16.60 3.38 -27.20
C ASN A 246 -17.48 3.21 -25.95
N GLY A 247 -17.14 3.88 -24.84
CA GLY A 247 -17.89 3.84 -23.58
C GLY A 247 -17.53 2.67 -22.64
N SER A 248 -16.73 1.70 -23.09
CA SER A 248 -16.22 0.60 -22.25
C SER A 248 -15.09 1.04 -21.32
N ARG A 249 -14.71 0.20 -20.35
CA ARG A 249 -13.66 0.48 -19.36
C ARG A 249 -12.35 -0.19 -19.77
N ASP A 250 -11.24 0.55 -19.70
CA ASP A 250 -9.89 0.04 -19.99
C ASP A 250 -9.16 -0.35 -18.72
N ILE A 251 -9.27 -1.63 -18.36
CA ILE A 251 -8.51 -2.22 -17.25
C ILE A 251 -7.17 -2.83 -17.71
N SER A 252 -6.78 -2.68 -18.99
CA SER A 252 -5.56 -3.29 -19.52
C SER A 252 -4.29 -2.71 -18.88
N GLY A 253 -4.31 -1.41 -18.52
CA GLY A 253 -3.24 -0.77 -17.77
C GLY A 253 -2.96 -1.50 -16.46
N PHE A 254 -4.02 -1.88 -15.74
CA PHE A 254 -3.90 -2.66 -14.51
C PHE A 254 -3.23 -4.01 -14.72
N PHE A 255 -3.65 -4.79 -15.72
CA PHE A 255 -3.02 -6.09 -15.97
C PHE A 255 -1.55 -5.96 -16.39
N LYS A 256 -1.17 -4.88 -17.09
CA LYS A 256 0.25 -4.60 -17.38
C LYS A 256 1.04 -4.33 -16.11
N ILE A 257 0.49 -3.56 -15.17
CA ILE A 257 1.08 -3.36 -13.84
C ILE A 257 1.22 -4.69 -13.10
N ASN A 258 0.13 -5.46 -12.99
CA ASN A 258 0.16 -6.76 -12.31
C ASN A 258 1.20 -7.70 -12.93
N THR A 259 1.25 -7.79 -14.25
CA THR A 259 2.28 -8.57 -14.97
C THR A 259 3.70 -8.09 -14.64
N THR A 260 3.89 -6.78 -14.50
CA THR A 260 5.18 -6.18 -14.15
C THR A 260 5.60 -6.53 -12.72
N PHE A 261 4.67 -6.56 -11.77
CA PHE A 261 4.93 -7.04 -10.41
C PHE A 261 5.48 -8.47 -10.40
N HIS A 262 4.96 -9.35 -11.27
CA HIS A 262 5.43 -10.73 -11.38
C HIS A 262 6.75 -10.89 -12.16
N ASN A 263 6.94 -10.11 -13.24
CA ASN A 263 8.06 -10.29 -14.16
C ASN A 263 9.32 -9.52 -13.79
N ASN A 264 9.20 -8.34 -13.17
CA ASN A 264 10.33 -7.42 -12.97
C ASN A 264 11.01 -7.56 -11.59
N GLN A 265 10.99 -8.76 -11.02
CA GLN A 265 11.61 -9.08 -9.73
C GLN A 265 11.09 -8.23 -8.56
N PHE A 266 9.87 -7.70 -8.65
CA PHE A 266 9.24 -7.12 -7.47
C PHE A 266 8.93 -8.30 -6.55
N LYS A 267 9.39 -8.23 -5.33
CA LYS A 267 9.19 -9.27 -4.32
C LYS A 267 8.35 -8.71 -3.18
N ASN A 268 7.82 -9.61 -2.36
CA ASN A 268 7.14 -9.27 -1.10
C ASN A 268 5.89 -8.37 -1.26
N PHE A 269 5.24 -8.41 -2.44
CA PHE A 269 3.96 -7.74 -2.68
C PHE A 269 2.81 -8.74 -2.80
N LEU A 270 1.71 -8.49 -2.09
CA LEU A 270 0.45 -9.22 -2.29
C LEU A 270 -0.52 -8.27 -2.99
N VAL A 271 -0.85 -8.54 -4.24
CA VAL A 271 -1.78 -7.72 -5.02
C VAL A 271 -3.19 -8.28 -4.89
N ILE A 272 -4.05 -7.58 -4.15
CA ILE A 272 -5.47 -7.90 -4.04
C ILE A 272 -6.25 -7.04 -5.05
N ILE A 273 -7.00 -7.71 -5.91
CA ILE A 273 -7.70 -7.13 -7.06
C ILE A 273 -9.20 -7.27 -6.81
N SER A 274 -9.85 -6.22 -6.34
CA SER A 274 -11.31 -6.22 -6.14
C SER A 274 -11.99 -5.83 -7.45
N ILE A 275 -12.83 -6.72 -7.98
CA ILE A 275 -13.57 -6.50 -9.23
C ILE A 275 -15.01 -7.00 -9.15
N GLU A 276 -15.94 -6.29 -9.78
CA GLU A 276 -17.32 -6.75 -9.92
C GLU A 276 -17.40 -7.96 -10.86
N ARG A 277 -18.08 -9.04 -10.42
CA ARG A 277 -18.28 -10.28 -11.20
C ARG A 277 -18.75 -10.04 -12.64
N ASN A 278 -19.76 -9.18 -12.80
CA ASN A 278 -20.32 -8.88 -14.12
C ASN A 278 -19.34 -8.19 -15.05
N ASN A 279 -18.37 -7.46 -14.50
CA ASN A 279 -17.31 -6.84 -15.28
C ASN A 279 -16.20 -7.84 -15.58
N TRP A 280 -15.81 -8.68 -14.62
CA TRP A 280 -14.82 -9.73 -14.84
C TRP A 280 -15.20 -10.67 -16.01
N ASN A 281 -16.44 -11.14 -16.06
CA ASN A 281 -16.92 -12.03 -17.14
C ASN A 281 -16.92 -11.40 -18.55
N ARG A 282 -16.64 -10.10 -18.67
CA ARG A 282 -16.57 -9.38 -19.96
C ARG A 282 -15.14 -9.23 -20.49
N TYR A 283 -14.13 -9.63 -19.72
CA TYR A 283 -12.71 -9.59 -20.07
C TYR A 283 -12.15 -11.00 -20.23
#